data_AF-A0A9P7JA86-F1
#
_entry.id   AF-A0A9P7JA86-F1
#
_cell.length_a   1.000
_cell.length_b   1.000
_cell.length_c   1.000
_cell.angle_alpha   90.00
_cell.angle_beta   90.00
_cell.angle_gamma   90.00
#
_symmetry.space_group_name_H-M   'P 1'
#
loop_
_entity.id
_entity.type
_entity.pdbx_description
1 polymer ?
#
loop_
_entity_poly.entity_id
_entity_poly.type
_entity_poly.pdbx_seq_one_letter_code
_entity_poly.pdbx_strand_id
1 'polypeptide(L)' 'LAQTLIFHDLFPTAPSQPRMVISVQLLAFYCSLFERSRDAVNALASDEHTK' A
#
# COMPACT_ATOMS: atom_id res chain seq x y z
N LEU A 1 -14.85 -23.60 23.36
CA LEU A 1 -15.37 -23.59 21.97
C LEU A 1 -14.38 -22.94 21.00
N ALA A 2 -14.00 -21.66 21.19
CA ALA A 2 -13.03 -20.98 20.32
C ALA A 2 -11.65 -21.69 20.23
N GLN A 3 -11.12 -22.20 21.35
CA GLN A 3 -9.82 -22.90 21.40
C GLN A 3 -9.79 -24.20 20.57
N THR A 4 -10.91 -24.93 20.50
CA THR A 4 -11.04 -26.15 19.69
C THR A 4 -10.99 -25.83 18.20
N LEU A 5 -11.60 -24.73 17.79
CA LEU A 5 -11.64 -24.32 16.38
C LEU A 5 -10.26 -23.82 15.89
N ILE A 6 -9.48 -23.21 16.79
CA ILE A 6 -8.09 -22.81 16.52
C ILE A 6 -7.17 -24.04 16.40
N PHE A 7 -7.36 -25.06 17.24
CA PHE A 7 -6.59 -26.31 17.16
C PHE A 7 -6.80 -27.05 15.83
N HIS A 8 -7.98 -26.92 15.23
CA HIS A 8 -8.31 -27.53 13.94
C HIS A 8 -8.00 -26.64 12.72
N ASP A 9 -7.22 -25.55 12.89
CA ASP A 9 -6.89 -24.59 11.82
C ASP A 9 -8.11 -23.95 11.13
N LEU A 10 -9.30 -24.04 11.76
CA LEU A 10 -10.54 -23.47 11.22
C LEU A 10 -10.67 -21.97 11.49
N PHE A 11 -9.86 -21.44 12.40
CA PHE A 11 -9.61 -20.02 12.56
C PHE A 11 -8.10 -19.81 12.49
N PRO A 12 -7.61 -18.93 11.61
CA PRO A 12 -6.21 -18.53 11.66
C PRO A 12 -5.95 -18.02 13.07
N THR A 13 -5.02 -18.65 13.79
CA THR A 13 -4.37 -17.98 14.93
C THR A 13 -3.97 -16.61 14.43
N ALA A 14 -4.46 -15.55 15.10
CA ALA A 14 -4.29 -14.17 14.65
C ALA A 14 -2.87 -14.00 14.12
N PRO A 15 -2.68 -13.66 12.83
CA PRO A 15 -1.37 -13.75 12.22
C PRO A 15 -0.44 -12.80 12.97
N SER A 16 0.58 -13.35 13.62
CA SER A 16 1.58 -12.61 14.41
C SER A 16 2.35 -11.58 13.57
N GLN A 17 2.21 -11.64 12.25
CA GLN A 17 2.71 -10.67 11.29
C GLN A 17 1.57 -10.23 10.35
N PRO A 18 1.48 -8.93 10.04
CA PRO A 18 0.61 -8.48 8.96
C PRO A 18 1.08 -9.14 7.66
N ARG A 19 0.32 -10.13 7.17
CA ARG A 19 0.52 -10.71 5.85
C ARG A 19 -0.03 -9.75 4.80
N MET A 20 0.78 -8.76 4.45
CA MET A 20 0.47 -7.86 3.34
C MET A 20 1.00 -8.47 2.05
N VAL A 21 0.14 -9.17 1.31
CA VAL A 21 0.42 -9.57 -0.07
C VAL A 21 -0.01 -8.41 -0.97
N ILE A 22 0.91 -7.48 -1.23
CA ILE A 22 0.67 -6.42 -2.23
C ILE A 22 1.08 -6.97 -3.59
N SER A 23 0.23 -6.80 -4.60
CA SER A 23 0.63 -7.07 -5.99
C SER A 23 1.78 -6.13 -6.37
N VAL A 24 2.92 -6.70 -6.77
CA VAL A 24 4.11 -5.93 -7.19
C VAL A 24 3.78 -4.99 -8.36
N GLN A 25 2.91 -5.43 -9.27
CA GLN A 25 2.46 -4.59 -10.39
C GLN A 25 1.60 -3.42 -9.92
N LEU A 26 0.74 -3.63 -8.92
CA LEU A 26 -0.07 -2.55 -8.34
C LEU A 26 0.81 -1.53 -7.62
N LEU A 27 1.83 -2.01 -6.88
CA LEU A 27 2.78 -1.14 -6.20
C LEU A 27 3.60 -0.31 -7.19
N ALA A 28 4.12 -0.95 -8.25
CA ALA A 28 4.86 -0.25 -9.31
C ALA A 28 3.99 0.80 -10.02
N PHE A 29 2.73 0.45 -10.32
CA PHE A 29 1.76 1.38 -10.89
C PHE A 29 1.52 2.58 -9.97
N TYR A 30 1.28 2.34 -8.69
CA TYR A 30 1.07 3.41 -7.72
C TYR A 30 2.29 4.33 -7.58
N CYS A 31 3.51 3.76 -7.50
CA CYS A 31 4.74 4.56 -7.46
C CYS A 31 4.86 5.46 -8.70
N SER A 32 4.64 4.93 -9.90
CA SER A 32 4.72 5.72 -11.14
C SER A 32 3.68 6.85 -11.19
N LEU A 33 2.47 6.61 -10.68
CA LEU A 33 1.43 7.64 -10.58
C LEU A 33 1.81 8.73 -9.59
N PHE A 34 2.39 8.33 -8.45
CA PHE A 34 2.78 9.26 -7.39
C PHE A 34 3.95 10.15 -7.84
N GLU A 35 4.96 9.59 -8.50
CA GLU A 35 6.06 10.38 -9.05
C GLU A 35 5.55 11.39 -10.08
N ARG A 36 4.70 10.94 -11.02
CA ARG A 36 4.16 11.82 -12.05
C ARG A 36 3.27 12.93 -11.47
N SER A 37 2.47 12.64 -10.44
CA SER A 37 1.65 13.66 -9.78
C SER A 37 2.49 14.67 -9.03
N ARG A 38 3.54 14.22 -8.32
CA ARG A 38 4.52 15.09 -7.67
C ARG A 38 5.21 16.00 -8.68
N ASP A 39 5.65 15.47 -9.81
CA ASP A 39 6.35 16.25 -10.83
C ASP A 39 5.43 17.30 -11.44
N ALA A 40 4.15 16.96 -11.69
CA ALA A 40 3.16 17.92 -12.15
C ALA A 40 2.92 19.05 -11.13
N VAL A 41 2.76 18.71 -9.84
CA VAL A 41 2.58 19.71 -8.77
C VAL A 41 3.81 20.59 -8.62
N ASN A 42 5.01 20.02 -8.68
CA ASN A 42 6.26 20.77 -8.59
C ASN A 42 6.44 21.71 -9.79
N ALA A 43 6.09 21.27 -11.00
CA ALA A 43 6.13 22.12 -12.19
C ALA A 43 5.18 23.32 -12.05
N LEU A 44 3.96 23.10 -11.55
CA LEU A 44 2.99 24.17 -11.29
C LEU A 44 3.50 25.16 -10.22
N ALA A 45 4.06 24.66 -9.12
CA ALA A 45 4.63 25.51 -8.07
C ALA A 45 5.86 26.30 -8.54
N SER A 46 6.65 25.72 -9.46
CA SER A 46 7.83 26.40 -10.02
C SER A 46 7.45 27.52 -11.00
N ASP A 47 6.33 27.34 -11.73
CA ASP A 47 5.78 28.35 -12.63
C ASP A 47 5.25 29.56 -11.85
N GLU A 48 4.70 29.35 -10.64
CA GLU A 48 4.21 30.43 -9.77
C GLU A 48 5.34 31.34 -9.26
N HIS A 49 6.55 30.81 -9.03
CA HIS A 49 7.70 31.59 -8.55
C HIS A 49 8.41 32.38 -9.66
N THR A 50 8.06 32.16 -10.92
CA THR A 50 8.60 32.87 -12.09
C THR A 50 7.64 33.98 -12.54
N LYS A 51 7.20 34.83 -11.60
CA LYS A 51 6.32 35.96 -11.88
C LYS A 51 6.77 37.23 -11.17
#